data_AF-A0A1Y4BZT4-F1
#
_entry.id   AF-A0A1Y4BZT4-F1
#
_cell.length_a   1.000
_cell.length_b   1.000
_cell.length_c   1.000
_cell.angle_alpha   90.00
_cell.angle_beta   90.00
_cell.angle_gamma   90.00
#
_symmetry.space_group_name_H-M   'P 1'
#
loop_
_entity.id
_entity.type
_entity.pdbx_description
1 polymer ?
#
loop_
_entity_poly.entity_id
_entity_poly.type
_entity_poly.pdbx_seq_one_letter_code
_entity_poly.pdbx_strand_id
1 'polypeptide(L)'
;MSMYRCDDLCLSNEELALRIQDGDPQAAPLLLSQNEGYLTMLATSYCEQFSQDFLVDDLKQEGALALLGAATRFDPSYGTKLLTYATPAIETAMRDCAAQGSFSLSLPMDRYHQLRQVAFLYATHEGDIETDLLPAIQEKLTVSAKVARRLLEEYRTVFQVECLGEGVFDLGYGGDPARAYDRSMRRTLLLQRMGEVLSPRELNLVRCYLGIGQPNEQGMTFQELAIRLNYNGPSGAEKVYKSAIRKLRKQLNDGAYGQWLSIQKAIHKARAEAETDSGYYVPPQTTWLDEKELAVRFLCEVISLIHVHEIIRDALEQETE
;
A
#
# COMPACT_ATOMS: atom_id res chain seq x y z
N MET A 1 -14.62 41.45 -25.61
CA MET A 1 -15.16 40.08 -25.84
C MET A 1 -14.01 39.20 -26.28
N SER A 2 -13.29 38.63 -25.30
CA SER A 2 -12.26 37.64 -25.59
C SER A 2 -12.97 36.34 -25.95
N MET A 3 -12.78 35.92 -27.19
CA MET A 3 -13.37 34.73 -27.77
C MET A 3 -12.75 33.52 -27.06
N TYR A 4 -13.56 32.78 -26.31
CA TYR A 4 -13.17 31.51 -25.69
C TYR A 4 -12.55 30.63 -26.78
N ARG A 5 -11.24 30.39 -26.68
CA ARG A 5 -10.58 29.34 -27.45
C ARG A 5 -11.07 28.02 -26.87
N CYS A 6 -12.12 27.50 -27.49
CA CYS A 6 -12.61 26.14 -27.30
C CYS A 6 -11.64 25.20 -28.02
N ASP A 7 -10.41 25.09 -27.50
CA ASP A 7 -9.37 24.11 -27.87
C ASP A 7 -8.41 23.92 -26.68
N ASP A 8 -8.90 24.07 -25.45
CA ASP A 8 -8.20 23.54 -24.28
C ASP A 8 -8.30 22.01 -24.40
N LEU A 9 -7.33 21.42 -25.09
CA LEU A 9 -7.07 19.98 -25.08
C LEU A 9 -7.16 19.55 -23.62
N CYS A 10 -8.24 18.84 -23.27
CA CYS A 10 -8.45 18.35 -21.93
C CYS A 10 -7.44 17.22 -21.73
N LEU A 11 -6.24 17.61 -21.28
CA LEU A 11 -5.13 16.70 -21.07
C LEU A 11 -5.59 15.62 -20.09
N SER A 12 -5.22 14.39 -20.41
CA SER A 12 -5.40 13.25 -19.52
C SER A 12 -4.50 13.38 -18.29
N ASN A 13 -4.90 12.72 -17.20
CA ASN A 13 -4.08 12.61 -16.00
C ASN A 13 -2.66 12.05 -16.30
N GLU A 14 -2.56 11.11 -17.24
CA GLU A 14 -1.28 10.54 -17.67
C GLU A 14 -0.38 11.59 -18.33
N GLU A 15 -0.92 12.40 -19.26
CA GLU A 15 -0.17 13.48 -19.92
C GLU A 15 0.24 14.57 -18.93
N LEU A 16 -0.63 14.90 -17.97
CA LEU A 16 -0.32 15.85 -16.92
C LEU A 16 0.78 15.35 -15.99
N ALA A 17 0.80 14.05 -15.65
CA ALA A 17 1.87 13.47 -14.85
C ALA A 17 3.24 13.57 -15.56
N LEU A 18 3.29 13.30 -16.87
CA LEU A 18 4.53 13.47 -17.64
C LEU A 18 4.98 14.94 -17.67
N ARG A 19 4.06 15.89 -17.87
CA ARG A 19 4.38 17.31 -17.83
C ARG A 19 4.88 17.79 -16.46
N ILE A 20 4.34 17.23 -15.37
CA ILE A 20 4.85 17.48 -14.01
C ILE A 20 6.30 17.01 -13.89
N GLN A 21 6.65 15.85 -14.44
CA GLN A 21 8.02 15.33 -14.44
C GLN A 21 8.97 16.17 -15.30
N ASP A 22 8.46 16.76 -16.39
CA ASP A 22 9.19 17.69 -17.24
C ASP A 22 9.32 19.11 -16.63
N GLY A 23 8.69 19.36 -15.48
CA GLY A 23 8.79 20.63 -14.76
C GLY A 23 7.80 21.71 -15.23
N ASP A 24 6.72 21.35 -15.92
CA ASP A 24 5.65 22.29 -16.30
C ASP A 24 4.92 22.81 -15.04
N PRO A 25 5.02 24.11 -14.71
CA PRO A 25 4.39 24.66 -13.51
C PRO A 25 2.86 24.70 -13.58
N GLN A 26 2.26 24.56 -14.77
CA GLN A 26 0.80 24.58 -14.95
C GLN A 26 0.17 23.18 -14.86
N ALA A 27 0.97 22.12 -14.98
CA ALA A 27 0.45 20.76 -14.98
C ALA A 27 -0.07 20.30 -13.61
N ALA A 28 0.63 20.67 -12.52
CA ALA A 28 0.21 20.31 -11.16
C ALA A 28 -1.14 20.95 -10.75
N PRO A 29 -1.36 22.27 -10.88
CA PRO A 29 -2.67 22.88 -10.60
C PRO A 29 -3.80 22.28 -11.44
N LEU A 30 -3.54 22.01 -12.73
CA LEU A 30 -4.55 21.42 -13.62
C LEU A 30 -4.90 19.99 -13.21
N LEU A 31 -3.90 19.16 -12.89
CA LEU A 31 -4.12 17.79 -12.39
C LEU A 31 -4.97 17.80 -11.11
N LEU A 32 -4.67 18.70 -10.17
CA LEU A 32 -5.45 18.83 -8.95
C LEU A 32 -6.90 19.27 -9.23
N SER A 33 -7.10 20.27 -10.09
CA SER A 33 -8.44 20.75 -10.43
C SER A 33 -9.31 19.68 -11.12
N GLN A 34 -8.72 18.86 -11.99
CA GLN A 34 -9.44 17.79 -12.69
C GLN A 34 -9.89 16.68 -11.73
N ASN A 35 -9.14 16.45 -10.65
CA ASN A 35 -9.36 15.35 -9.72
C ASN A 35 -9.94 15.80 -8.37
N GLU A 36 -10.33 17.08 -8.22
CA GLU A 36 -10.85 17.62 -6.94
C GLU A 36 -12.09 16.88 -6.46
N GLY A 37 -13.03 16.56 -7.36
CA GLY A 37 -14.25 15.82 -7.01
C GLY A 37 -13.96 14.41 -6.49
N TYR A 38 -12.97 13.73 -7.10
CA TYR A 38 -12.54 12.41 -6.66
C TYR A 38 -11.85 12.45 -5.28
N LEU A 39 -10.96 13.41 -5.07
CA LEU A 39 -10.30 13.62 -3.77
C LEU A 39 -11.30 13.98 -2.68
N THR A 40 -12.29 14.82 -2.98
CA THR A 40 -13.36 15.18 -2.05
C THR A 40 -14.20 13.96 -1.67
N MET A 41 -14.60 13.15 -2.65
CA MET A 41 -15.34 11.91 -2.41
C MET A 41 -14.57 10.95 -1.48
N LEU A 42 -13.26 10.75 -1.72
CA LEU A 42 -12.43 9.93 -0.83
C LEU A 42 -12.31 10.52 0.57
N ALA A 43 -12.03 11.82 0.68
CA ALA A 43 -11.89 12.52 1.97
C ALA A 43 -13.17 12.39 2.82
N THR A 44 -14.34 12.63 2.23
CA THR A 44 -15.64 12.46 2.92
C THR A 44 -15.82 11.02 3.41
N SER A 45 -15.52 10.01 2.58
CA SER A 45 -15.64 8.61 2.97
C SER A 45 -14.78 8.24 4.17
N TYR A 46 -13.55 8.78 4.26
CA TYR A 46 -12.67 8.52 5.39
C TYR A 46 -13.10 9.31 6.63
N CYS A 47 -13.53 10.56 6.50
CA CYS A 47 -14.10 11.32 7.62
C CYS A 47 -15.31 10.60 8.25
N GLU A 48 -16.22 10.06 7.45
CA GLU A 48 -17.35 9.26 7.93
C GLU A 48 -16.88 8.01 8.68
N GLN A 49 -15.89 7.28 8.14
CA GLN A 49 -15.32 6.09 8.77
C GLN A 49 -14.71 6.38 10.14
N PHE A 50 -14.07 7.54 10.32
CA PHE A 50 -13.44 7.94 11.58
C PHE A 50 -14.31 8.85 12.46
N SER A 51 -15.54 9.19 12.04
CA SER A 51 -16.43 10.15 12.72
C SER A 51 -15.77 11.52 12.94
N GLN A 52 -15.05 12.02 11.93
CA GLN A 52 -14.24 13.24 11.97
C GLN A 52 -14.60 14.21 10.83
N ASP A 53 -15.85 14.68 10.80
CA ASP A 53 -16.37 15.54 9.72
C ASP A 53 -15.60 16.86 9.54
N PHE A 54 -14.84 17.30 10.54
CA PHE A 54 -14.05 18.54 10.50
C PHE A 54 -12.72 18.41 9.74
N LEU A 55 -12.28 17.20 9.37
CA LEU A 55 -10.98 16.96 8.71
C LEU A 55 -11.05 16.89 7.18
N VAL A 56 -12.23 17.06 6.55
CA VAL A 56 -12.39 16.83 5.10
C VAL A 56 -11.41 17.66 4.27
N ASP A 57 -11.21 18.93 4.61
CA ASP A 57 -10.28 19.81 3.89
C ASP A 57 -8.81 19.43 4.11
N ASP A 58 -8.46 18.93 5.29
CA ASP A 58 -7.11 18.45 5.61
C ASP A 58 -6.82 17.15 4.87
N LEU A 59 -7.75 16.19 4.89
CA LEU A 59 -7.65 14.93 4.15
C LEU A 59 -7.54 15.19 2.65
N LYS A 60 -8.33 16.13 2.11
CA LYS A 60 -8.25 16.51 0.69
C LYS A 60 -6.87 17.05 0.33
N GLN A 61 -6.26 17.87 1.18
CA GLN A 61 -4.91 18.40 0.97
C GLN A 61 -3.85 17.28 1.02
N GLU A 62 -3.92 16.37 1.98
CA GLU A 62 -3.01 15.22 2.07
C GLU A 62 -3.13 14.30 0.85
N GLY A 63 -4.37 14.06 0.40
CA GLY A 63 -4.63 13.33 -0.84
C GLY A 63 -4.07 14.02 -2.09
N ALA A 64 -4.17 15.35 -2.16
CA ALA A 64 -3.61 16.15 -3.25
C ALA A 64 -2.07 16.05 -3.28
N LEU A 65 -1.41 16.15 -2.11
CA LEU A 65 0.04 15.98 -1.99
C LEU A 65 0.48 14.57 -2.41
N ALA A 66 -0.26 13.54 -2.00
CA ALA A 66 0.01 12.16 -2.39
C ALA A 66 -0.17 11.93 -3.89
N LEU A 67 -1.20 12.52 -4.51
CA LEU A 67 -1.42 12.46 -5.96
C LEU A 67 -0.26 13.11 -6.73
N LEU A 68 0.19 14.29 -6.31
CA LEU A 68 1.35 14.95 -6.92
C LEU A 68 2.62 14.12 -6.74
N GLY A 69 2.85 13.58 -5.55
CA GLY A 69 3.96 12.67 -5.27
C GLY A 69 3.94 11.44 -6.20
N ALA A 70 2.77 10.84 -6.41
CA ALA A 70 2.58 9.74 -7.36
C ALA A 70 2.83 10.16 -8.80
N ALA A 71 2.35 11.34 -9.22
CA ALA A 71 2.55 11.86 -10.57
C ALA A 71 4.04 12.04 -10.91
N THR A 72 4.87 12.47 -9.95
CA THR A 72 6.33 12.61 -10.17
C THR A 72 7.06 11.29 -10.41
N ARG A 73 6.45 10.15 -10.06
CA ARG A 73 7.03 8.81 -10.15
C ARG A 73 6.25 7.89 -11.09
N PHE A 74 5.25 8.43 -11.77
CA PHE A 74 4.35 7.65 -12.61
C PHE A 74 5.04 7.30 -13.92
N ASP A 75 4.92 6.04 -14.34
CA ASP A 75 5.44 5.58 -15.61
C ASP A 75 4.30 4.92 -16.43
N PRO A 76 3.87 5.54 -17.55
CA PRO A 76 2.79 5.02 -18.36
C PRO A 76 3.15 3.73 -19.11
N SER A 77 4.43 3.36 -19.22
CA SER A 77 4.87 2.13 -19.90
C SER A 77 4.32 0.86 -19.22
N TYR A 78 3.98 0.93 -17.93
CA TYR A 78 3.31 -0.15 -17.20
C TYR A 78 1.82 -0.33 -17.58
N GLY A 79 1.27 0.49 -18.48
CA GLY A 79 -0.11 0.37 -18.95
C GLY A 79 -1.20 0.62 -17.90
N THR A 80 -0.81 1.14 -16.72
CA THR A 80 -1.72 1.44 -15.61
C THR A 80 -2.11 2.90 -15.62
N LYS A 81 -3.39 3.21 -15.35
CA LYS A 81 -3.86 4.60 -15.23
C LYS A 81 -3.29 5.30 -14.00
N LEU A 82 -3.04 6.61 -14.08
CA LEU A 82 -2.43 7.37 -12.98
C LEU A 82 -3.22 7.21 -11.69
N LEU A 83 -4.54 7.40 -11.74
CA LEU A 83 -5.37 7.29 -10.55
C LEU A 83 -5.32 5.87 -9.97
N THR A 84 -5.37 4.83 -10.80
CA THR A 84 -5.24 3.44 -10.33
C THR A 84 -3.92 3.20 -9.58
N TYR A 85 -2.83 3.79 -10.06
CA TYR A 85 -1.53 3.74 -9.39
C TYR A 85 -1.48 4.58 -8.11
N ALA A 86 -2.04 5.80 -8.13
CA ALA A 86 -1.94 6.78 -7.07
C ALA A 86 -2.91 6.54 -5.91
N THR A 87 -4.11 5.98 -6.16
CA THR A 87 -5.18 5.80 -5.16
C THR A 87 -4.68 5.15 -3.87
N PRO A 88 -3.91 4.04 -3.89
CA PRO A 88 -3.41 3.44 -2.65
C PRO A 88 -2.55 4.39 -1.80
N ALA A 89 -1.77 5.27 -2.43
CA ALA A 89 -0.97 6.28 -1.74
C ALA A 89 -1.84 7.44 -1.21
N ILE A 90 -2.84 7.87 -2.00
CA ILE A 90 -3.81 8.89 -1.60
C ILE A 90 -4.59 8.44 -0.36
N GLU A 91 -5.18 7.24 -0.42
CA GLU A 91 -5.94 6.68 0.69
C GLU A 91 -5.09 6.47 1.94
N THR A 92 -3.84 6.05 1.75
CA THR A 92 -2.87 5.94 2.84
C THR A 92 -2.64 7.28 3.52
N ALA A 93 -2.33 8.33 2.75
CA ALA A 93 -2.07 9.66 3.28
C ALA A 93 -3.28 10.22 4.04
N MET A 94 -4.48 10.04 3.49
CA MET A 94 -5.73 10.44 4.16
C MET A 94 -5.95 9.67 5.48
N ARG A 95 -5.75 8.35 5.50
CA ARG A 95 -5.90 7.57 6.74
C ARG A 95 -4.85 7.96 7.79
N ASP A 96 -3.61 8.19 7.38
CA ASP A 96 -2.54 8.63 8.28
C ASP A 96 -2.86 10.00 8.91
N CYS A 97 -3.40 10.92 8.11
CA CYS A 97 -3.86 12.23 8.59
C CYS A 97 -5.04 12.11 9.57
N ALA A 98 -6.06 11.32 9.24
CA ALA A 98 -7.21 11.08 10.12
C ALA A 98 -6.78 10.47 11.46
N ALA A 99 -5.90 9.48 11.41
CA ALA A 99 -5.37 8.83 12.61
C ALA A 99 -4.51 9.78 13.45
N GLN A 100 -3.77 10.70 12.85
CA GLN A 100 -3.07 11.75 13.59
C GLN A 100 -4.07 12.73 14.24
N GLY A 101 -5.09 13.16 13.50
CA GLY A 101 -6.14 14.06 14.00
C GLY A 101 -6.98 13.45 15.13
N SER A 102 -7.01 12.12 15.24
CA SER A 102 -7.65 11.41 16.36
C SER A 102 -6.80 11.38 17.63
N PHE A 103 -5.50 11.66 17.54
CA PHE A 103 -4.57 11.53 18.64
C PHE A 103 -4.65 12.74 19.58
N SER A 104 -4.79 12.51 20.89
CA SER A 104 -4.98 13.60 21.87
C SER A 104 -3.74 14.50 22.02
N LEU A 105 -2.56 14.03 21.59
CA LEU A 105 -1.29 14.76 21.66
C LEU A 105 -0.84 15.17 20.25
N SER A 106 -0.35 16.39 20.08
CA SER A 106 0.27 16.76 18.80
C SER A 106 1.66 16.13 18.68
N LEU A 107 1.85 15.29 17.66
CA LEU A 107 3.14 14.68 17.30
C LEU A 107 3.52 15.09 15.87
N PRO A 108 4.79 15.45 15.60
CA PRO A 108 5.26 15.61 14.21
C PRO A 108 5.05 14.31 13.42
N MET A 109 4.69 14.40 12.14
CA MET A 109 4.36 13.24 11.31
C MET A 109 5.45 12.18 11.30
N ASP A 110 6.70 12.58 11.09
CA ASP A 110 7.85 11.65 11.12
C ASP A 110 7.95 10.89 12.45
N ARG A 111 7.67 11.58 13.56
CA ARG A 111 7.72 10.97 14.90
C ARG A 111 6.55 10.03 15.11
N TYR A 112 5.35 10.43 14.69
CA TYR A 112 4.16 9.58 14.71
C TYR A 112 4.40 8.29 13.90
N HIS A 113 4.92 8.40 12.68
CA HIS A 113 5.27 7.25 11.84
C HIS A 113 6.30 6.33 12.50
N GLN A 114 7.35 6.88 13.11
CA GLN A 114 8.34 6.06 13.85
C GLN A 114 7.69 5.25 14.97
N LEU A 115 6.84 5.89 15.78
CA LEU A 115 6.18 5.19 16.88
C LEU A 115 5.15 4.18 16.39
N ARG A 116 4.49 4.44 15.28
CA ARG A 116 3.59 3.50 14.59
C ARG A 116 4.34 2.28 14.05
N GLN A 117 5.57 2.43 13.57
CA GLN A 117 6.41 1.29 13.20
C GLN A 117 6.80 0.45 14.41
N VAL A 118 7.10 1.08 15.55
CA VAL A 118 7.31 0.37 16.81
C VAL A 118 6.05 -0.38 17.23
N ALA A 119 4.86 0.23 17.10
CA ALA A 119 3.59 -0.42 17.39
C ALA A 119 3.37 -1.67 16.52
N PHE A 120 3.68 -1.59 15.23
CA PHE A 120 3.60 -2.72 14.30
C PHE A 120 4.57 -3.85 14.69
N LEU A 121 5.83 -3.51 15.01
CA LEU A 121 6.80 -4.50 15.48
C LEU A 121 6.33 -5.15 16.79
N TYR A 122 5.77 -4.36 17.70
CA TYR A 122 5.22 -4.85 18.95
C TYR A 122 4.06 -5.85 18.70
N ALA A 123 3.05 -5.46 17.91
CA ALA A 123 1.89 -6.30 17.59
C ALA A 123 2.25 -7.59 16.85
N THR A 124 3.25 -7.54 15.96
CA THR A 124 3.72 -8.73 15.23
C THR A 124 4.52 -9.70 16.09
N HIS A 125 5.02 -9.27 17.26
CA HIS A 125 5.84 -10.06 18.19
C HIS A 125 5.09 -10.44 19.48
N GLU A 126 3.76 -10.25 19.54
CA GLU A 126 2.91 -10.57 20.71
C GLU A 126 2.92 -12.07 21.15
N GLY A 127 3.68 -12.93 20.47
CA GLY A 127 3.87 -14.33 20.86
C GLY A 127 4.98 -14.59 21.89
N ASP A 128 5.96 -13.68 22.04
CA ASP A 128 7.11 -13.84 22.95
C ASP A 128 7.35 -12.53 23.71
N ILE A 129 6.72 -12.40 24.88
CA ILE A 129 6.89 -11.28 25.82
C ILE A 129 8.38 -11.08 26.22
N GLU A 130 9.22 -12.10 25.99
CA GLU A 130 10.66 -12.10 26.26
C GLU A 130 11.54 -11.65 25.09
N THR A 131 11.00 -11.42 23.88
CA THR A 131 11.82 -11.00 22.73
C THR A 131 12.23 -9.53 22.87
N ASP A 132 13.54 -9.27 22.93
CA ASP A 132 14.07 -7.91 22.86
C ASP A 132 13.72 -7.30 21.49
N LEU A 133 12.81 -6.33 21.48
CA LEU A 133 12.39 -5.61 20.27
C LEU A 133 13.45 -4.59 19.78
N LEU A 134 14.46 -4.28 20.59
CA LEU A 134 15.45 -3.26 20.25
C LEU A 134 16.22 -3.54 18.96
N PRO A 135 16.73 -4.76 18.69
CA PRO A 135 17.40 -5.05 17.44
C PRO A 135 16.49 -4.86 16.22
N ALA A 136 15.24 -5.32 16.30
CA ALA A 136 14.25 -5.17 15.23
C ALA A 136 13.93 -3.70 14.94
N ILE A 137 13.77 -2.87 15.99
CA ILE A 137 13.54 -1.44 15.84
C ILE A 137 14.77 -0.74 15.22
N GLN A 138 15.97 -1.08 15.69
CA GLN A 138 17.22 -0.51 15.17
C GLN A 138 17.41 -0.80 13.68
N GLU A 139 17.19 -2.06 13.28
CA GLU A 139 17.30 -2.49 11.89
C GLU A 139 16.23 -1.82 11.03
N LYS A 140 14.97 -1.88 11.46
CA LYS A 140 13.83 -1.38 10.68
C LYS A 140 13.85 0.12 10.45
N LEU A 141 14.21 0.88 11.49
CA LEU A 141 14.25 2.34 11.43
C LEU A 141 15.64 2.88 11.10
N THR A 142 16.67 2.02 10.99
CA THR A 142 18.07 2.44 10.78
C THR A 142 18.52 3.47 11.84
N VAL A 143 18.21 3.21 13.11
CA VAL A 143 18.51 4.11 14.23
C VAL A 143 19.45 3.47 15.25
N SER A 144 20.15 4.30 16.03
CA SER A 144 20.99 3.83 17.13
C SER A 144 20.16 3.14 18.23
N ALA A 145 20.81 2.25 18.99
CA ALA A 145 20.21 1.56 20.13
C ALA A 145 19.59 2.51 21.17
N LYS A 146 20.21 3.68 21.37
CA LYS A 146 19.68 4.71 22.27
C LYS A 146 18.36 5.30 21.77
N VAL A 147 18.28 5.56 20.46
CA VAL A 147 17.07 6.10 19.83
C VAL A 147 15.97 5.04 19.78
N ALA A 148 16.30 3.79 19.47
CA ALA A 148 15.35 2.67 19.52
C ALA A 148 14.75 2.47 20.92
N ARG A 149 15.57 2.51 21.98
CA ARG A 149 15.09 2.46 23.38
C ARG A 149 14.10 3.58 23.68
N ARG A 150 14.47 4.82 23.33
CA ARG A 150 13.61 5.98 23.55
C ARG A 150 12.29 5.88 22.77
N LEU A 151 12.33 5.40 21.53
CA LEU A 151 11.13 5.18 20.72
C LEU A 151 10.21 4.11 21.34
N LEU A 152 10.78 3.04 21.91
CA LEU A 152 10.01 2.01 22.59
C LEU A 152 9.35 2.53 23.89
N GLU A 153 10.07 3.34 24.66
CA GLU A 153 9.54 4.01 25.87
C GLU A 153 8.43 5.01 25.53
N GLU A 154 8.65 5.84 24.50
CA GLU A 154 7.65 6.78 24.00
C GLU A 154 6.42 6.03 23.48
N TYR A 155 6.60 4.97 22.68
CA TYR A 155 5.51 4.13 22.21
C TYR A 155 4.66 3.60 23.37
N ARG A 156 5.31 3.03 24.40
CA ARG A 156 4.62 2.53 25.60
C ARG A 156 3.84 3.64 26.30
N THR A 157 4.41 4.84 26.41
CA THR A 157 3.76 5.97 27.09
C THR A 157 2.56 6.49 26.30
N VAL A 158 2.72 6.60 24.99
CA VAL A 158 1.78 7.24 24.05
C VAL A 158 0.61 6.31 23.72
N PHE A 159 0.87 5.01 23.54
CA PHE A 159 -0.11 4.03 23.04
C PHE A 159 -0.57 2.99 24.08
N GLN A 160 -0.11 3.04 25.34
CA GLN A 160 -0.76 2.29 26.43
C GLN A 160 -2.05 2.95 26.90
N VAL A 161 -2.20 4.27 26.73
CA VAL A 161 -3.40 5.01 27.14
C VAL A 161 -4.47 5.00 26.04
N GLU A 162 -4.06 5.09 24.77
CA GLU A 162 -4.93 4.98 23.61
C GLU A 162 -4.67 3.64 22.91
N CYS A 163 -5.56 2.65 23.11
CA CYS A 163 -5.49 1.37 22.42
C CYS A 163 -5.54 1.60 20.90
N LEU A 164 -4.43 1.34 20.20
CA LEU A 164 -4.32 1.51 18.75
C LEU A 164 -5.24 0.58 17.93
N GLY A 165 -5.83 -0.45 18.55
CA GLY A 165 -6.71 -1.41 17.89
C GLY A 165 -6.06 -2.15 16.71
N GLU A 166 -6.88 -2.67 15.78
CA GLU A 166 -6.41 -3.26 14.52
C GLU A 166 -5.84 -2.23 13.54
N GLY A 167 -6.09 -0.93 13.79
CA GLY A 167 -5.61 0.16 12.96
C GLY A 167 -4.09 0.28 12.89
N VAL A 168 -3.31 -0.45 13.72
CA VAL A 168 -1.84 -0.60 13.65
C VAL A 168 -1.37 -0.98 12.24
N PHE A 169 -2.16 -1.78 11.52
CA PHE A 169 -1.81 -2.37 10.24
C PHE A 169 -2.27 -1.55 9.02
N ASP A 170 -3.18 -0.59 9.20
CA ASP A 170 -3.82 0.17 8.12
C ASP A 170 -3.22 1.54 7.86
N LEU A 171 -2.30 1.98 8.72
CA LEU A 171 -1.51 3.18 8.46
C LEU A 171 -0.37 2.86 7.53
N GLY A 172 -0.31 3.61 6.45
CA GLY A 172 0.82 3.48 5.57
C GLY A 172 2.01 4.23 6.13
N TYR A 173 3.13 3.92 5.49
CA TYR A 173 4.31 4.72 5.64
C TYR A 173 4.21 5.69 4.47
N GLY A 174 4.06 6.99 4.74
CA GLY A 174 4.29 8.03 3.73
C GLY A 174 5.55 7.64 2.96
N GLY A 175 5.38 7.30 1.69
CA GLY A 175 6.32 6.39 1.05
C GLY A 175 6.01 6.14 -0.41
N ASP A 176 6.89 5.36 -1.03
CA ASP A 176 6.89 5.10 -2.47
C ASP A 176 5.52 4.62 -2.97
N PRO A 177 4.83 5.38 -3.86
CA PRO A 177 3.51 5.04 -4.38
C PRO A 177 3.48 3.66 -5.05
N ALA A 178 4.59 3.21 -5.64
CA ALA A 178 4.73 1.84 -6.15
C ALA A 178 4.58 0.77 -5.06
N ARG A 179 5.17 0.99 -3.88
CA ARG A 179 5.01 0.07 -2.74
C ARG A 179 3.59 0.10 -2.18
N ALA A 180 2.95 1.26 -2.16
CA ALA A 180 1.55 1.38 -1.76
C ALA A 180 0.63 0.60 -2.73
N TYR A 181 0.89 0.74 -4.03
CA TYR A 181 0.20 0.00 -5.08
C TYR A 181 0.40 -1.52 -4.94
N ASP A 182 1.64 -1.99 -4.78
CA ASP A 182 1.94 -3.42 -4.59
C ASP A 182 1.22 -3.99 -3.35
N ARG A 183 1.18 -3.24 -2.25
CA ARG A 183 0.46 -3.65 -1.03
C ARG A 183 -1.04 -3.77 -1.28
N SER A 184 -1.62 -2.79 -1.96
CA SER A 184 -3.04 -2.80 -2.35
C SER A 184 -3.35 -3.99 -3.26
N MET A 185 -2.53 -4.23 -4.27
CA MET A 185 -2.66 -5.37 -5.18
C MET A 185 -2.59 -6.69 -4.42
N ARG A 186 -1.62 -6.84 -3.49
CA ARG A 186 -1.52 -8.00 -2.62
C ARG A 186 -2.80 -8.23 -1.82
N ARG A 187 -3.35 -7.18 -1.19
CA ARG A 187 -4.60 -7.26 -0.40
C ARG A 187 -5.77 -7.69 -1.29
N THR A 188 -5.93 -7.07 -2.45
CA THR A 188 -7.00 -7.38 -3.41
C THR A 188 -6.96 -8.83 -3.85
N LEU A 189 -5.78 -9.32 -4.26
CA LEU A 189 -5.61 -10.71 -4.69
C LEU A 189 -5.79 -11.72 -3.54
N LEU A 190 -5.38 -11.37 -2.32
CA LEU A 190 -5.66 -12.19 -1.13
C LEU A 190 -7.16 -12.31 -0.86
N LEU A 191 -7.90 -11.19 -0.90
CA LEU A 191 -9.35 -11.18 -0.68
C LEU A 191 -10.09 -11.94 -1.77
N GLN A 192 -9.67 -11.79 -3.03
CA GLN A 192 -10.19 -12.60 -4.14
C GLN A 192 -9.94 -14.09 -3.87
N ARG A 193 -8.71 -14.47 -3.49
CA ARG A 193 -8.36 -15.86 -3.19
C ARG A 193 -9.17 -16.43 -2.03
N MET A 194 -9.42 -15.64 -0.99
CA MET A 194 -10.31 -16.03 0.10
C MET A 194 -11.72 -16.35 -0.41
N GLY A 195 -12.26 -15.56 -1.33
CA GLY A 195 -13.56 -15.80 -1.96
C GLY A 195 -13.61 -17.04 -2.85
N GLU A 196 -12.51 -17.37 -3.53
CA GLU A 196 -12.40 -18.58 -4.36
C GLU A 196 -12.28 -19.87 -3.52
N VAL A 197 -11.56 -19.81 -2.40
CA VAL A 197 -11.21 -21.00 -1.60
C VAL A 197 -12.26 -21.29 -0.53
N LEU A 198 -12.83 -20.27 0.11
CA LEU A 198 -13.74 -20.43 1.25
C LEU A 198 -15.18 -20.45 0.78
N SER A 199 -16.02 -21.28 1.40
CA SER A 199 -17.47 -21.20 1.20
C SER A 199 -18.00 -19.85 1.71
N PRO A 200 -19.16 -19.34 1.22
CA PRO A 200 -19.69 -18.06 1.68
C PRO A 200 -19.85 -17.95 3.20
N ARG A 201 -20.17 -19.07 3.87
CA ARG A 201 -20.30 -19.13 5.33
C ARG A 201 -18.96 -19.05 6.05
N GLU A 202 -17.94 -19.74 5.55
CA GLU A 202 -16.57 -19.67 6.07
C GLU A 202 -15.96 -18.29 5.80
N LEU A 203 -16.15 -17.73 4.61
CA LEU A 203 -15.69 -16.41 4.24
C LEU A 203 -16.27 -15.34 5.15
N ASN A 204 -17.59 -15.36 5.38
CA ASN A 204 -18.25 -14.43 6.29
C ASN A 204 -17.72 -14.58 7.73
N LEU A 205 -17.51 -15.82 8.21
CA LEU A 205 -16.90 -16.04 9.53
C LEU A 205 -15.50 -15.43 9.62
N VAL A 206 -14.64 -15.70 8.63
CA VAL A 206 -13.26 -15.19 8.62
C VAL A 206 -13.23 -13.66 8.52
N ARG A 207 -14.06 -13.06 7.65
CA ARG A 207 -14.15 -11.61 7.50
C ARG A 207 -14.64 -10.94 8.78
N CYS A 208 -15.71 -11.44 9.41
CA CYS A 208 -16.22 -10.84 10.64
C CYS A 208 -15.26 -11.04 11.82
N TYR A 209 -14.52 -12.16 11.88
CA TYR A 209 -13.52 -12.38 12.92
C TYR A 209 -12.32 -11.44 12.77
N LEU A 210 -11.85 -11.22 11.53
CA LEU A 210 -10.69 -10.37 11.21
C LEU A 210 -11.07 -8.90 10.92
N GLY A 211 -12.29 -8.46 11.21
CA GLY A 211 -12.72 -7.08 10.95
C GLY A 211 -12.84 -6.67 9.47
N ILE A 212 -12.52 -7.56 8.51
CA ILE A 212 -12.44 -7.23 7.07
C ILE A 212 -13.80 -6.80 6.50
N GLY A 213 -13.93 -5.49 6.22
CA GLY A 213 -15.14 -4.87 5.71
C GLY A 213 -16.25 -4.76 6.74
N GLN A 214 -15.91 -4.78 8.04
CA GLN A 214 -16.81 -4.39 9.12
C GLN A 214 -16.72 -2.87 9.37
N PRO A 215 -17.78 -2.24 9.91
CA PRO A 215 -17.69 -0.87 10.42
C PRO A 215 -16.54 -0.74 11.42
N ASN A 216 -15.71 0.30 11.25
CA ASN A 216 -14.50 0.56 12.04
C ASN A 216 -13.46 -0.57 12.03
N GLU A 217 -13.58 -1.52 11.09
CA GLU A 217 -12.68 -2.67 10.93
C GLU A 217 -12.52 -3.51 12.22
N GLN A 218 -13.53 -3.49 13.11
CA GLN A 218 -13.46 -4.22 14.37
C GLN A 218 -13.86 -5.69 14.18
N GLY A 219 -12.97 -6.62 14.57
CA GLY A 219 -13.26 -8.05 14.64
C GLY A 219 -14.29 -8.41 15.73
N MET A 220 -15.02 -9.51 15.52
CA MET A 220 -15.97 -10.08 16.48
C MET A 220 -15.38 -11.30 17.19
N THR A 221 -15.77 -11.51 18.45
CA THR A 221 -15.40 -12.72 19.21
C THR A 221 -16.08 -13.97 18.67
N PHE A 222 -15.51 -15.16 18.93
CA PHE A 222 -16.17 -16.42 18.55
C PHE A 222 -17.53 -16.63 19.23
N GLN A 223 -17.78 -15.99 20.38
CA GLN A 223 -19.07 -16.04 21.05
C GLN A 223 -20.12 -15.25 20.28
N GLU A 224 -19.81 -14.00 19.90
CA GLU A 224 -20.69 -13.17 19.07
C GLU A 224 -20.92 -13.81 17.70
N LEU A 225 -19.86 -14.34 17.09
CA LEU A 225 -19.94 -15.01 15.79
C LEU A 225 -20.77 -16.30 15.85
N ALA A 226 -20.71 -17.05 16.95
CA ALA A 226 -21.51 -18.24 17.10
C ALA A 226 -23.01 -17.91 17.12
N ILE A 227 -23.39 -16.84 17.79
CA ILE A 227 -24.77 -16.34 17.82
C ILE A 227 -25.16 -15.78 16.45
N ARG A 228 -24.36 -14.85 15.91
CA ARG A 228 -24.68 -14.11 14.67
C ARG A 228 -24.75 -15.01 13.43
N LEU A 229 -23.88 -16.03 13.36
CA LEU A 229 -23.76 -16.94 12.20
C LEU A 229 -24.34 -18.34 12.48
N ASN A 230 -25.08 -18.50 13.60
CA ASN A 230 -25.74 -19.73 14.02
C ASN A 230 -24.80 -20.96 14.03
N TYR A 231 -23.64 -20.84 14.67
CA TYR A 231 -22.77 -21.98 14.98
C TYR A 231 -23.18 -22.63 16.29
N ASN A 232 -22.82 -23.91 16.47
CA ASN A 232 -23.07 -24.67 17.69
C ASN A 232 -22.09 -24.26 18.81
N GLY A 233 -22.20 -23.01 19.24
CA GLY A 233 -21.38 -22.40 20.29
C GLY A 233 -20.02 -21.88 19.81
N PRO A 234 -19.29 -21.17 20.71
CA PRO A 234 -18.02 -20.51 20.39
C PRO A 234 -16.95 -21.48 19.87
N SER A 235 -16.83 -22.66 20.49
CA SER A 235 -15.86 -23.69 20.08
C SER A 235 -16.14 -24.25 18.68
N GLY A 236 -17.42 -24.28 18.27
CA GLY A 236 -17.81 -24.67 16.91
C GLY A 236 -17.36 -23.63 15.88
N ALA A 237 -17.59 -22.35 16.15
CA ALA A 237 -17.12 -21.25 15.31
C ALA A 237 -15.59 -21.24 15.21
N GLU A 238 -14.87 -21.37 16.32
CA GLU A 238 -13.41 -21.42 16.35
C GLU A 238 -12.85 -22.60 15.53
N LYS A 239 -13.47 -23.78 15.64
CA LYS A 239 -13.06 -24.96 14.88
C LYS A 239 -13.22 -24.74 13.38
N VAL A 240 -14.34 -24.16 12.95
CA VAL A 240 -14.59 -23.82 11.54
C VAL A 240 -13.60 -22.77 11.06
N TYR A 241 -13.35 -21.71 11.85
CA TYR A 241 -12.35 -20.69 11.54
C TYR A 241 -10.96 -21.32 11.33
N LYS A 242 -10.47 -22.13 12.28
CA LYS A 242 -9.17 -22.81 12.15
C LYS A 242 -9.11 -23.72 10.93
N SER A 243 -10.21 -24.39 10.59
CA SER A 243 -10.31 -25.21 9.37
C SER A 243 -10.21 -24.36 8.10
N ALA A 244 -10.94 -23.24 8.04
CA ALA A 244 -10.92 -22.30 6.93
C ALA A 244 -9.51 -21.72 6.70
N ILE A 245 -8.82 -21.29 7.77
CA ILE A 245 -7.44 -20.78 7.66
C ILE A 245 -6.47 -21.86 7.17
N ARG A 246 -6.59 -23.11 7.63
CA ARG A 246 -5.76 -24.22 7.11
C ARG A 246 -6.01 -24.48 5.62
N LYS A 247 -7.29 -24.45 5.21
CA LYS A 247 -7.69 -24.61 3.80
C LYS A 247 -7.08 -23.51 2.94
N LEU A 248 -7.20 -22.26 3.38
CA LEU A 248 -6.62 -21.10 2.71
C LEU A 248 -5.10 -21.22 2.59
N ARG A 249 -4.39 -21.55 3.67
CA ARG A 249 -2.92 -21.71 3.65
C ARG A 249 -2.45 -22.77 2.64
N LYS A 250 -3.19 -23.87 2.51
CA LYS A 250 -2.84 -24.95 1.57
C LYS A 250 -2.96 -24.54 0.11
N GLN A 251 -3.93 -23.68 -0.20
CA GLN A 251 -4.26 -23.27 -1.57
C GLN A 251 -3.89 -21.80 -1.85
N LEU A 252 -3.10 -21.18 -0.96
CA LEU A 252 -2.80 -19.76 -0.99
C LEU A 252 -2.04 -19.40 -2.27
N ASN A 253 -1.02 -20.20 -2.59
CA ASN A 253 -0.08 -19.94 -3.68
C ASN A 253 -0.60 -20.34 -5.07
N ASP A 254 -1.89 -20.62 -5.20
CA ASP A 254 -2.52 -20.94 -6.49
C ASP A 254 -3.21 -19.69 -7.07
N GLY A 255 -3.66 -19.78 -8.32
CA GLY A 255 -4.42 -18.73 -8.99
C GLY A 255 -3.65 -17.42 -9.17
N ALA A 256 -4.40 -16.32 -9.27
CA ALA A 256 -3.82 -14.99 -9.53
C ALA A 256 -2.88 -14.52 -8.41
N TYR A 257 -3.18 -14.84 -7.14
CA TYR A 257 -2.30 -14.52 -6.01
C TYR A 257 -0.96 -15.24 -6.11
N GLY A 258 -0.98 -16.54 -6.45
CA GLY A 258 0.23 -17.33 -6.67
C GLY A 258 1.10 -16.77 -7.79
N GLN A 259 0.49 -16.43 -8.92
CA GLN A 259 1.18 -15.81 -10.06
C GLN A 259 1.81 -14.47 -9.67
N TRP A 260 1.05 -13.59 -9.02
CA TRP A 260 1.57 -12.32 -8.51
C TRP A 260 2.75 -12.51 -7.57
N LEU A 261 2.68 -13.47 -6.64
CA LEU A 261 3.78 -13.77 -5.72
C LEU A 261 5.03 -14.27 -6.46
N SER A 262 4.85 -15.07 -7.52
CA SER A 262 5.95 -15.53 -8.36
C SER A 262 6.62 -14.38 -9.11
N ILE A 263 5.83 -13.47 -9.69
CA ILE A 263 6.33 -12.27 -10.38
C ILE A 263 7.11 -11.39 -9.41
N GLN A 264 6.57 -11.12 -8.21
CA GLN A 264 7.24 -10.32 -7.18
C GLN A 264 8.58 -10.92 -6.74
N LYS A 265 8.66 -12.25 -6.61
CA LYS A 265 9.93 -12.94 -6.34
C LYS A 265 10.92 -12.79 -7.47
N ALA A 266 10.48 -12.89 -8.72
CA ALA A 266 11.34 -12.70 -9.89
C ALA A 266 11.87 -11.26 -9.96
N ILE A 267 11.03 -10.25 -9.72
CA ILE A 267 11.44 -8.83 -9.67
C ILE A 267 12.49 -8.62 -8.57
N HIS A 268 12.25 -9.14 -7.36
CA HIS A 268 13.21 -9.00 -6.26
C HIS A 268 14.54 -9.70 -6.57
N LYS A 269 14.50 -10.88 -7.20
CA LYS A 269 15.70 -11.60 -7.62
C LYS A 269 16.49 -10.80 -8.66
N ALA A 270 15.81 -10.28 -9.68
CA ALA A 270 16.43 -9.46 -10.72
C ALA A 270 17.07 -8.18 -10.15
N ARG A 271 16.41 -7.51 -9.19
CA ARG A 271 17.00 -6.35 -8.50
C ARG A 271 18.26 -6.72 -7.72
N ALA A 272 18.21 -7.81 -6.95
CA ALA A 272 19.37 -8.27 -6.20
C ALA A 272 20.54 -8.69 -7.12
N GLU A 273 20.24 -9.29 -8.27
CA GLU A 273 21.23 -9.63 -9.31
C GLU A 273 21.84 -8.37 -9.95
N ALA A 274 21.04 -7.37 -10.31
CA ALA A 274 21.53 -6.10 -10.84
C ALA A 274 22.42 -5.34 -9.82
N GLU A 275 22.07 -5.39 -8.53
CA GLU A 275 22.89 -4.81 -7.46
C GLU A 275 24.23 -5.56 -7.28
N THR A 276 24.25 -6.88 -7.47
CA THR A 276 25.47 -7.71 -7.31
C THR A 276 26.37 -7.72 -8.54
N ASP A 277 25.81 -7.72 -9.75
CA ASP A 277 26.54 -7.61 -11.02
C ASP A 277 27.14 -6.20 -11.24
N SER A 278 26.69 -5.20 -10.47
CA SER A 278 27.18 -3.84 -10.59
C SER A 278 28.69 -3.70 -10.38
N GLY A 279 29.37 -4.67 -9.71
CA GLY A 279 30.80 -5.02 -9.83
C GLY A 279 31.86 -3.92 -9.62
N TYR A 280 31.43 -2.66 -9.51
CA TYR A 280 32.20 -1.46 -9.36
C TYR A 280 31.80 -0.86 -8.03
N TYR A 281 32.79 -0.66 -7.20
CA TYR A 281 32.68 0.22 -6.04
C TYR A 281 32.29 1.61 -6.54
N VAL A 282 30.99 1.91 -6.52
CA VAL A 282 30.48 3.26 -6.77
C VAL A 282 30.69 4.03 -5.46
N PRO A 283 31.50 5.11 -5.45
CA PRO A 283 31.71 5.90 -4.24
C PRO A 283 30.37 6.50 -3.77
N PRO A 284 30.25 6.90 -2.49
CA PRO A 284 28.98 7.26 -1.84
C PRO A 284 28.37 8.61 -2.31
N GLN A 285 28.62 9.01 -3.54
CA GLN A 285 28.06 10.19 -4.18
C GLN A 285 27.65 9.86 -5.62
N THR A 286 26.77 8.88 -5.81
CA THR A 286 25.98 8.78 -7.04
C THR A 286 24.83 9.76 -6.93
N THR A 287 24.75 10.69 -7.87
CA THR A 287 23.63 11.64 -7.94
C THR A 287 22.43 10.96 -8.57
N TRP A 288 21.22 11.41 -8.23
CA TRP A 288 19.92 10.92 -8.71
C TRP A 288 19.83 10.69 -10.24
N LEU A 289 20.67 11.35 -11.04
CA LEU A 289 20.77 11.14 -12.48
C LEU A 289 21.36 9.77 -12.87
N ASP A 290 22.29 9.23 -12.09
CA ASP A 290 23.00 7.98 -12.41
C ASP A 290 22.11 6.75 -12.16
N GLU A 291 21.28 6.79 -11.10
CA GLU A 291 20.26 5.77 -10.83
C GLU A 291 19.15 5.76 -11.89
N LYS A 292 18.80 6.95 -12.41
CA LYS A 292 17.84 7.09 -13.51
C LYS A 292 18.38 6.50 -14.81
N GLU A 293 19.66 6.70 -15.12
CA GLU A 293 20.28 6.15 -16.34
C GLU A 293 20.37 4.61 -16.29
N LEU A 294 20.69 4.04 -15.12
CA LEU A 294 20.69 2.59 -14.91
C LEU A 294 19.28 1.98 -15.03
N ALA A 295 18.27 2.62 -14.43
CA ALA A 295 16.89 2.19 -14.55
C ALA A 295 16.38 2.27 -16.00
N VAL A 296 16.75 3.33 -16.74
CA VAL A 296 16.41 3.49 -18.16
C VAL A 296 17.08 2.40 -19.01
N ARG A 297 18.36 2.07 -18.78
CA ARG A 297 19.03 0.97 -19.50
C ARG A 297 18.37 -0.38 -19.23
N PHE A 298 18.07 -0.67 -17.97
CA PHE A 298 17.38 -1.91 -17.61
C PHE A 298 15.98 -2.00 -18.26
N LEU A 299 15.22 -0.90 -18.29
CA LEU A 299 13.93 -0.82 -18.98
C LEU A 299 14.06 -1.03 -20.49
N CYS A 300 15.08 -0.45 -21.14
CA CYS A 300 15.33 -0.66 -22.57
C CYS A 300 15.66 -2.13 -22.89
N GLU A 301 16.41 -2.81 -22.03
CA GLU A 301 16.71 -4.24 -22.20
C GLU A 301 15.46 -5.10 -22.03
N VAL A 302 14.63 -4.83 -21.02
CA VAL A 302 13.37 -5.55 -20.80
C VAL A 302 12.41 -5.35 -21.97
N ILE A 303 12.25 -4.12 -22.48
CA ILE A 303 11.41 -3.82 -23.65
C ILE A 303 11.94 -4.56 -24.89
N SER A 304 13.26 -4.58 -25.09
CA SER A 304 13.87 -5.31 -26.21
C SER A 304 13.61 -6.82 -26.12
N LEU A 305 13.68 -7.40 -24.92
CA LEU A 305 13.40 -8.82 -24.68
C LEU A 305 11.93 -9.16 -24.88
N ILE A 306 11.00 -8.29 -24.45
CA ILE A 306 9.56 -8.44 -24.73
C ILE A 306 9.33 -8.45 -26.24
N HIS A 307 9.90 -7.48 -26.97
CA HIS A 307 9.73 -7.40 -28.41
C HIS A 307 10.28 -8.62 -29.15
N VAL A 308 11.46 -9.12 -28.75
CA VAL A 308 12.02 -10.35 -29.30
C VAL A 308 11.13 -11.56 -28.99
N HIS A 309 10.57 -11.64 -27.79
CA HIS A 309 9.65 -12.71 -27.43
C HIS A 309 8.36 -12.68 -28.27
N GLU A 310 7.81 -11.49 -28.55
CA GLU A 310 6.65 -11.32 -29.42
C GLU A 310 6.95 -11.72 -30.85
N ILE A 311 8.10 -11.31 -31.42
CA ILE A 311 8.51 -11.73 -32.77
C ILE A 311 8.66 -13.25 -32.86
N ILE A 312 9.26 -13.88 -31.85
CA ILE A 312 9.45 -15.33 -31.82
C ILE A 312 8.10 -16.06 -31.71
N ARG A 313 7.18 -15.53 -30.89
CA ARG A 313 5.82 -16.07 -30.77
C ARG A 313 5.05 -15.98 -32.09
N ASP A 314 5.09 -14.83 -32.74
CA ASP A 314 4.38 -14.60 -34.00
C ASP A 314 4.97 -15.46 -35.14
N ALA A 315 6.29 -15.68 -35.15
CA ALA A 315 6.94 -16.58 -36.10
C ALA A 315 6.56 -18.06 -35.88
N LEU A 316 6.42 -18.49 -34.61
CA LEU A 316 6.00 -19.84 -34.26
C LEU A 316 4.53 -20.11 -34.59
N GLU A 317 3.67 -19.09 -34.52
CA GLU A 317 2.26 -19.20 -34.94
C GLU A 317 2.13 -19.34 -36.47
N GLN A 318 2.99 -18.66 -37.25
CA GLN A 318 3.01 -18.75 -38.72
C GLN A 318 3.58 -20.07 -39.28
N GLU A 319 4.39 -20.81 -38.52
CA GLU A 319 4.88 -22.14 -38.93
C GLU A 319 3.85 -23.27 -38.68
N THR A 320 2.71 -22.96 -38.05
CA THR A 320 1.66 -23.94 -37.72
C THR A 320 0.40 -23.87 -38.59
N GLU A 321 0.38 -22.99 -39.60
CA GLU A 321 -0.61 -22.97 -40.70
C GLU A 321 -0.04 -23.62 -41.99
#